data_AF-A0A0M8XEF4-F1
#
_entry.id   AF-A0A0M8XEF4-F1
#
_cell.length_a   1.000
_cell.length_b   1.000
_cell.length_c   1.000
_cell.angle_alpha   90.00
_cell.angle_beta   90.00
_cell.angle_gamma   90.00
#
_symmetry.space_group_name_H-M   'P 1'
#
loop_
_entity.id
_entity.type
_entity.pdbx_description
1 polymer ?
#
loop_
_entity_poly.entity_id
_entity_poly.type
_entity_poly.pdbx_seq_one_letter_code
_entity_poly.pdbx_strand_id
1 'polypeptide(L)'
;MSNGGTQAFVEVLMLAASDLASQAWDFRFAALLILQDQNVMGRGAVGFHLEEIDWGSNESERARSKDFVLRATALAASGHRWGELGYHPTRVHDHLDQFRIMVEYFTPPTSSSPYQHFPGPDVAMASCTRHRVLSGLPYWEGCFLCNQA
;
A
#
# COMPACT_ATOMS: atom_id res chain seq x y z
N MET A 1 12.52 5.84 18.80
CA MET A 1 12.46 4.79 17.75
C MET A 1 11.51 5.32 16.69
N SER A 2 12.02 5.70 15.52
CA SER A 2 11.34 6.65 14.64
C SER A 2 10.20 6.00 13.85
N ASN A 3 8.98 6.50 14.08
CA ASN A 3 7.81 6.24 13.23
C ASN A 3 8.05 6.58 11.74
N GLY A 4 9.10 7.35 11.42
CA GLY A 4 9.50 7.68 10.05
C GLY A 4 9.93 6.50 9.17
N GLY A 5 10.33 5.35 9.75
CA GLY A 5 10.65 4.16 8.96
C GLY A 5 9.42 3.50 8.33
N THR A 6 8.34 3.40 9.11
CA THR A 6 7.04 2.88 8.65
C THR A 6 6.36 3.85 7.68
N GLN A 7 6.48 5.16 7.92
CA GLN A 7 5.98 6.17 6.99
C GLN A 7 6.68 6.07 5.62
N ALA A 8 8.02 6.03 5.59
CA ALA A 8 8.78 5.91 4.35
C ALA A 8 8.42 4.62 3.58
N PHE A 9 8.18 3.52 4.28
CA PHE A 9 7.71 2.26 3.69
C PHE A 9 6.35 2.42 3.00
N VAL A 10 5.37 3.04 3.66
CA VAL A 10 4.04 3.28 3.09
C VAL A 10 4.14 4.21 1.89
N GLU A 11 4.90 5.30 1.99
CA GLU A 11 5.05 6.29 0.92
C GLU A 11 5.66 5.67 -0.35
N VAL A 12 6.76 4.91 -0.25
CA VAL A 12 7.37 4.27 -1.44
C VAL A 12 6.49 3.19 -2.04
N LEU A 13 5.76 2.42 -1.21
CA LEU A 13 4.83 1.40 -1.68
C LEU A 13 3.61 2.05 -2.35
N MET A 14 3.15 3.18 -1.84
CA MET A 14 2.06 3.97 -2.41
C MET A 14 2.43 4.54 -3.79
N LEU A 15 3.67 5.01 -3.98
CA LEU A 15 4.16 5.46 -5.28
C LEU A 15 4.14 4.32 -6.32
N ALA A 16 4.65 3.16 -5.94
CA ALA A 16 4.68 1.98 -6.80
C ALA A 16 3.27 1.45 -7.11
N ALA A 17 2.41 1.31 -6.09
CA ALA A 17 1.03 0.86 -6.26
C ALA A 17 0.21 1.82 -7.14
N SER A 18 0.42 3.14 -6.99
CA SER A 18 -0.25 4.15 -7.83
C SER A 18 0.09 4.02 -9.31
N ASP A 19 1.32 3.61 -9.64
CA ASP A 19 1.76 3.48 -11.03
C ASP A 19 1.31 2.13 -11.65
N LEU A 20 1.22 1.07 -10.83
CA LEU A 20 0.84 -0.27 -11.29
C LEU A 20 -0.67 -0.53 -11.32
N ALA A 21 -1.46 0.19 -10.51
CA ALA A 21 -2.88 -0.11 -10.33
C ALA A 21 -3.68 0.08 -11.62
N SER A 22 -4.41 -0.97 -12.01
CA SER A 22 -5.20 -0.98 -13.25
C SER A 22 -6.57 -1.63 -13.06
N GLN A 23 -6.81 -2.31 -11.94
CA GLN A 23 -8.04 -3.04 -11.65
C GLN A 23 -8.64 -2.63 -10.31
N ALA A 24 -9.93 -2.90 -10.15
CA ALA A 24 -10.69 -2.57 -8.93
C ALA A 24 -10.00 -3.06 -7.64
N TRP A 25 -9.41 -4.25 -7.67
CA TRP A 25 -8.68 -4.80 -6.51
C TRP A 25 -7.43 -3.98 -6.17
N ASP A 26 -6.63 -3.62 -7.18
CA ASP A 26 -5.41 -2.83 -7.03
C ASP A 26 -5.70 -1.47 -6.40
N PHE A 27 -6.81 -0.85 -6.81
CA PHE A 27 -7.33 0.40 -6.27
C PHE A 27 -7.73 0.29 -4.80
N ARG A 28 -8.38 -0.82 -4.41
CA ARG A 28 -8.70 -1.11 -3.00
C ARG A 28 -7.44 -1.32 -2.16
N PHE A 29 -6.43 -1.98 -2.71
CA PHE A 29 -5.13 -2.11 -2.05
C PHE A 29 -4.45 -0.75 -1.88
N ALA A 30 -4.42 0.10 -2.90
CA ALA A 30 -3.91 1.46 -2.81
C ALA A 30 -4.67 2.30 -1.76
N ALA A 31 -5.99 2.13 -1.66
CA ALA A 31 -6.80 2.75 -0.61
C ALA A 31 -6.42 2.27 0.80
N LEU A 32 -6.10 0.97 0.97
CA LEU A 32 -5.62 0.44 2.25
C LEU A 32 -4.31 1.11 2.68
N LEU A 33 -3.37 1.33 1.75
CA LEU A 33 -2.09 2.00 2.05
C LEU A 33 -2.31 3.39 2.65
N ILE A 34 -3.30 4.13 2.16
CA ILE A 34 -3.65 5.47 2.66
C ILE A 34 -4.24 5.40 4.07
N LEU A 35 -5.10 4.41 4.34
CA LEU A 35 -5.64 4.23 5.69
C LEU A 35 -4.54 3.90 6.70
N GLN A 36 -3.46 3.26 6.27
CA GLN A 36 -2.29 3.04 7.12
C GLN A 36 -1.54 4.34 7.37
N ASP A 37 -1.32 5.18 6.34
CA ASP A 37 -0.73 6.51 6.50
C ASP A 37 -1.49 7.37 7.54
N GLN A 38 -2.82 7.34 7.51
CA GLN A 38 -3.68 8.10 8.43
C GLN A 38 -3.73 7.52 9.86
N ASN A 39 -3.52 6.20 10.03
CA ASN A 39 -3.53 5.54 11.36
C ASN A 39 -2.15 5.48 12.04
N VAL A 40 -1.07 5.93 11.37
CA VAL A 40 0.32 5.88 11.87
C VAL A 40 0.64 6.94 12.95
N MET A 41 -0.32 7.78 13.33
CA MET A 41 -0.21 8.55 14.60
C MET A 41 -0.31 7.67 15.86
N GLY A 42 -0.58 6.35 15.76
CA GLY A 42 -0.88 5.54 16.95
C GLY A 42 -0.25 4.14 17.10
N ARG A 43 0.29 3.49 16.07
CA ARG A 43 0.80 2.10 16.21
C ARG A 43 2.08 1.86 15.41
N GLY A 44 3.12 1.38 16.09
CA GLY A 44 4.47 1.25 15.56
C GLY A 44 4.69 0.13 14.54
N ALA A 45 5.79 0.33 13.81
CA ALA A 45 6.59 -0.59 13.00
C ALA A 45 5.96 -1.29 11.77
N VAL A 46 4.84 -2.01 11.86
CA VAL A 46 4.27 -2.70 10.68
C VAL A 46 2.74 -2.77 10.79
N GLY A 47 2.05 -1.77 10.23
CA GLY A 47 0.58 -1.63 10.28
C GLY A 47 -0.19 -2.54 9.31
N PHE A 48 0.48 -3.44 8.59
CA PHE A 48 -0.17 -4.33 7.63
C PHE A 48 -0.36 -5.72 8.20
N HIS A 49 -1.58 -6.04 8.62
CA HIS A 49 -1.96 -7.43 8.80
C HIS A 49 -2.37 -7.98 7.43
N LEU A 50 -1.60 -8.92 6.87
CA LEU A 50 -1.95 -9.56 5.59
C LEU A 50 -3.31 -10.26 5.64
N GLU A 51 -3.75 -10.62 6.85
CA GLU A 51 -5.06 -11.16 7.18
C GLU A 51 -6.21 -10.15 6.99
N GLU A 52 -5.91 -8.86 6.94
CA GLU A 52 -6.89 -7.80 6.67
C GLU A 52 -7.09 -7.55 5.17
N ILE A 53 -6.28 -8.14 4.30
CA ILE A 53 -6.42 -7.97 2.85
C ILE A 53 -7.45 -8.97 2.32
N ASP A 54 -8.43 -8.47 1.55
CA ASP A 54 -9.33 -9.33 0.78
C ASP A 54 -8.58 -9.90 -0.44
N TRP A 55 -7.84 -10.99 -0.27
CA TRP A 55 -7.06 -11.57 -1.37
C TRP A 55 -7.90 -12.09 -2.53
N GLY A 56 -9.22 -12.25 -2.36
CA GLY A 56 -10.13 -12.75 -3.36
C GLY A 56 -10.77 -14.09 -2.99
N SER A 57 -11.86 -14.39 -3.69
CA SER A 57 -12.78 -15.51 -3.40
C SER A 57 -12.28 -16.84 -3.94
N ASN A 58 -11.56 -16.83 -5.06
CA ASN A 58 -11.05 -18.02 -5.73
C ASN A 58 -9.52 -17.99 -5.86
N GLU A 59 -8.94 -19.12 -6.26
CA GLU A 59 -7.48 -19.30 -6.35
C GLU A 59 -6.83 -18.32 -7.34
N SER A 60 -7.44 -18.12 -8.49
CA SER A 60 -6.95 -17.19 -9.50
C SER A 60 -6.94 -15.74 -9.01
N GLU A 61 -7.99 -15.32 -8.31
CA GLU A 61 -8.03 -13.99 -7.68
C GLU A 61 -6.95 -13.84 -6.61
N ARG A 62 -6.79 -14.84 -5.73
CA ARG A 62 -5.73 -14.84 -4.70
C ARG A 62 -4.35 -14.76 -5.30
N ALA A 63 -4.07 -15.55 -6.34
CA ALA A 63 -2.79 -15.55 -7.04
C ALA A 63 -2.52 -14.19 -7.68
N ARG A 64 -3.49 -13.59 -8.36
CA ARG A 64 -3.38 -12.26 -8.98
C ARG A 64 -3.14 -11.16 -7.95
N SER A 65 -3.90 -11.17 -6.85
CA SER A 65 -3.76 -10.20 -5.76
C SER A 65 -2.39 -10.29 -5.11
N LYS A 66 -1.90 -11.51 -4.86
CA LYS A 66 -0.55 -11.78 -4.34
C LYS A 66 0.54 -11.30 -5.30
N ASP A 67 0.41 -11.60 -6.59
CA ASP A 67 1.31 -11.10 -7.62
C ASP A 67 1.37 -9.57 -7.66
N PHE A 68 0.23 -8.89 -7.58
CA PHE A 68 0.19 -7.43 -7.55
C PHE A 68 1.01 -6.86 -6.37
N VAL A 69 0.80 -7.38 -5.16
CA VAL A 69 1.52 -6.91 -3.96
C VAL A 69 3.02 -7.14 -4.11
N LEU A 70 3.43 -8.29 -4.64
CA LEU A 70 4.85 -8.61 -4.86
C LEU A 70 5.48 -7.69 -5.93
N ARG A 71 4.77 -7.42 -7.03
CA ARG A 71 5.24 -6.50 -8.07
C ARG A 71 5.35 -5.06 -7.56
N ALA A 72 4.37 -4.59 -6.79
CA ALA A 72 4.43 -3.26 -6.17
C ALA A 72 5.60 -3.15 -5.20
N THR A 73 5.83 -4.17 -4.38
CA THR A 73 6.96 -4.23 -3.44
C THR A 73 8.31 -4.23 -4.16
N ALA A 74 8.44 -5.03 -5.23
CA ALA A 74 9.65 -5.08 -6.04
C ALA A 74 9.92 -3.74 -6.75
N LEU A 75 8.88 -3.09 -7.28
CA LEU A 75 9.00 -1.77 -7.90
C LEU A 75 9.43 -0.72 -6.87
N ALA A 76 8.82 -0.69 -5.70
CA ALA A 76 9.24 0.20 -4.60
C ALA A 76 10.71 -0.04 -4.21
N ALA A 77 11.14 -1.30 -4.11
CA ALA A 77 12.51 -1.68 -3.77
C ALA A 77 13.54 -1.29 -4.84
N SER A 78 13.11 -1.10 -6.10
CA SER A 78 13.99 -0.61 -7.17
C SER A 78 14.38 0.86 -7.06
N GLY A 79 13.87 1.58 -6.05
CA GLY A 79 14.07 3.03 -5.92
C GLY A 79 13.03 3.85 -6.69
N HIS A 80 11.93 3.22 -7.13
CA HIS A 80 10.93 3.85 -7.98
C HIS A 80 10.38 5.14 -7.35
N ARG A 81 10.65 6.26 -8.02
CA ARG A 81 10.16 7.61 -7.66
C ARG A 81 10.58 8.13 -6.30
N TRP A 82 11.62 7.56 -5.67
CA TRP A 82 12.12 8.04 -4.37
C TRP A 82 12.59 9.49 -4.40
N GLY A 83 13.05 9.99 -5.55
CA GLY A 83 13.44 11.38 -5.73
C GLY A 83 12.30 12.39 -5.53
N GLU A 84 11.04 11.95 -5.55
CA GLU A 84 9.88 12.81 -5.31
C GLU A 84 9.60 13.04 -3.82
N LEU A 85 10.14 12.21 -2.92
CA LEU A 85 9.90 12.28 -1.47
C LEU A 85 10.52 13.51 -0.81
N GLY A 86 11.49 14.19 -1.46
CA GLY A 86 12.23 15.30 -0.84
C GLY A 86 13.19 14.89 0.28
N TYR A 87 13.26 13.60 0.63
CA TYR A 87 14.21 13.01 1.56
C TYR A 87 14.67 11.61 1.07
N HIS A 88 15.78 11.10 1.61
CA HIS A 88 16.23 9.74 1.32
C HIS A 88 15.62 8.74 2.32
N PRO A 89 14.82 7.76 1.89
CA PRO A 89 14.14 6.83 2.79
C PRO A 89 15.11 5.78 3.35
N THR A 90 15.81 6.11 4.44
CA THR A 90 16.78 5.20 5.09
C THR A 90 16.08 3.95 5.66
N ARG A 91 16.72 2.78 5.54
CA ARG A 91 16.22 1.47 6.06
C ARG A 91 14.92 0.97 5.41
N VAL A 92 14.39 1.63 4.38
CA VAL A 92 13.15 1.19 3.72
C VAL A 92 13.33 -0.14 2.99
N HIS A 93 14.53 -0.42 2.47
CA HIS A 93 14.85 -1.70 1.84
C HIS A 93 14.62 -2.88 2.80
N ASP A 94 15.07 -2.79 4.05
CA ASP A 94 14.88 -3.87 5.04
C ASP A 94 13.39 -4.16 5.29
N HIS A 95 12.57 -3.10 5.34
CA HIS A 95 11.12 -3.22 5.53
C HIS A 95 10.44 -3.81 4.29
N LEU A 96 10.83 -3.39 3.09
CA LEU A 96 10.32 -3.93 1.83
C LEU A 96 10.70 -5.40 1.66
N ASP A 97 11.92 -5.79 2.03
CA ASP A 97 12.35 -7.19 1.95
C ASP A 97 11.62 -8.07 2.97
N GLN A 98 11.45 -7.58 4.20
CA GLN A 98 10.64 -8.26 5.20
C GLN A 98 9.19 -8.43 4.73
N PHE A 99 8.58 -7.37 4.18
CA PHE A 99 7.22 -7.42 3.66
C PHE A 99 7.08 -8.38 2.47
N ARG A 100 8.03 -8.38 1.54
CA ARG A 100 8.11 -9.33 0.43
C ARG A 100 8.11 -10.77 0.94
N ILE A 101 9.00 -11.08 1.89
CA ILE A 101 9.10 -12.42 2.49
C ILE A 101 7.76 -12.79 3.15
N MET A 102 7.16 -11.89 3.93
CA MET A 102 5.87 -12.15 4.56
C MET A 102 4.79 -12.49 3.52
N VAL A 103 4.68 -11.71 2.45
CA VAL A 103 3.71 -11.95 1.37
C VAL A 103 4.00 -13.26 0.63
N GLU A 104 5.27 -13.55 0.31
CA GLU A 104 5.69 -14.78 -0.37
C GLU A 104 5.25 -16.04 0.37
N TYR A 105 5.44 -16.08 1.70
CA TYR A 105 5.08 -17.24 2.52
C TYR A 105 3.63 -17.21 3.04
N PHE A 106 2.94 -16.08 2.93
CA PHE A 106 1.54 -15.97 3.33
C PHE A 106 0.65 -16.79 2.41
N THR A 107 -0.20 -17.63 3.01
CA THR A 107 -1.24 -18.39 2.33
C THR A 107 -2.59 -17.74 2.66
N PRO A 108 -3.24 -17.07 1.70
CA PRO A 108 -4.50 -16.41 1.99
C PRO A 108 -5.59 -17.41 2.38
N PRO A 109 -6.45 -17.06 3.36
CA PRO A 109 -7.51 -17.93 3.82
C PRO A 109 -8.49 -18.25 2.68
N THR A 110 -9.05 -19.46 2.69
CA THR A 110 -10.03 -19.91 1.68
C THR A 110 -11.40 -19.28 1.86
N SER A 111 -11.73 -18.81 3.07
CA SER A 111 -12.96 -18.09 3.37
C SER A 111 -12.70 -16.59 3.41
N SER A 112 -13.46 -15.82 2.63
CA SER A 112 -13.54 -14.38 2.80
C SER A 112 -14.23 -14.09 4.14
N SER A 113 -13.46 -13.77 5.17
CA SER A 113 -14.02 -13.10 6.35
C SER A 113 -14.51 -11.72 5.89
N PRO A 114 -15.57 -11.13 6.48
CA PRO A 114 -15.84 -9.71 6.29
C PRO A 114 -14.63 -8.92 6.86
N TYR A 115 -13.68 -8.60 5.99
CA TYR A 115 -12.46 -7.88 6.34
C TYR A 115 -12.85 -6.46 6.76
N GLN A 116 -12.98 -6.24 8.07
CA GLN A 116 -13.50 -5.00 8.65
C GLN A 116 -12.68 -3.75 8.26
N HIS A 117 -11.45 -3.95 7.74
CA HIS A 117 -10.50 -2.87 7.45
C HIS A 117 -10.08 -2.78 5.97
N PHE A 118 -10.49 -3.74 5.10
CA PHE A 118 -10.15 -3.64 3.67
C PHE A 118 -11.18 -2.76 2.94
N PRO A 119 -10.75 -1.80 2.11
CA PRO A 119 -11.67 -0.98 1.34
C PRO A 119 -12.66 -1.82 0.51
N GLY A 120 -13.93 -1.42 0.57
CA GLY A 120 -15.01 -2.03 -0.19
C GLY A 120 -14.88 -1.84 -1.70
N PRO A 121 -15.64 -2.57 -2.52
CA PRO A 121 -15.63 -2.45 -3.97
C PRO A 121 -16.15 -1.10 -4.49
N ASP A 122 -16.83 -0.34 -3.63
CA ASP A 122 -17.40 0.98 -3.87
C ASP A 122 -16.44 2.14 -3.58
N VAL A 123 -15.19 1.86 -3.20
CA VAL A 123 -14.19 2.90 -2.93
C VAL A 123 -13.96 3.74 -4.18
N ALA A 124 -14.29 5.03 -4.09
CA ALA A 124 -14.01 5.98 -5.15
C ALA A 124 -12.54 6.40 -5.06
N MET A 125 -11.79 6.15 -6.14
CA MET A 125 -10.39 6.58 -6.23
C MET A 125 -10.27 7.88 -7.03
N ALA A 126 -9.60 8.84 -6.42
CA ALA A 126 -9.04 9.99 -7.10
C ALA A 126 -7.55 9.75 -7.39
N SER A 127 -6.98 10.50 -8.32
CA SER A 127 -5.53 10.58 -8.50
C SER A 127 -5.10 12.03 -8.46
N CYS A 128 -4.04 12.33 -7.72
CA CYS A 128 -3.45 13.66 -7.72
C CYS A 128 -2.95 13.97 -9.14
N THR A 129 -3.44 15.04 -9.76
CA THR A 129 -3.03 15.41 -11.13
C THR A 129 -1.56 15.83 -11.23
N ARG A 130 -0.96 16.33 -10.14
CA ARG A 130 0.45 16.73 -10.09
C ARG A 130 1.39 15.56 -9.86
N HIS A 131 1.10 14.73 -8.87
CA HIS A 131 2.00 13.65 -8.43
C HIS A 131 1.53 12.26 -8.83
N ARG A 132 0.38 12.11 -9.50
CA ARG A 132 -0.19 10.82 -9.92
C ARG A 132 -0.26 9.78 -8.80
N VAL A 133 -0.48 10.24 -7.58
CA VAL A 133 -0.67 9.39 -6.39
C VAL A 133 -2.16 9.13 -6.24
N LEU A 134 -2.55 7.86 -6.12
CA LEU A 134 -3.93 7.48 -5.88
C LEU A 134 -4.39 7.93 -4.48
N SER A 135 -5.67 8.29 -4.36
CA SER A 135 -6.31 8.66 -3.11
C SER A 135 -7.71 8.06 -3.00
N GLY A 136 -8.06 7.46 -1.87
CA GLY A 136 -9.43 7.04 -1.58
C GLY A 136 -10.26 8.22 -1.05
N LEU A 137 -11.45 8.47 -1.62
CA LEU A 137 -12.43 9.43 -1.08
C LEU A 137 -13.24 8.77 0.05
N PRO A 138 -13.69 9.52 1.09
CA PRO A 138 -13.67 10.98 1.25
C PRO A 138 -12.42 11.54 1.96
N TYR A 139 -11.41 10.73 2.25
CA TYR A 139 -10.27 11.09 3.11
C TYR A 139 -9.24 12.03 2.47
N TRP A 140 -9.57 12.75 1.39
CA TRP A 140 -8.61 13.50 0.59
C TRP A 140 -8.64 15.01 0.85
N GLU A 141 -7.56 15.54 1.40
CA GLU A 141 -7.23 16.98 1.43
C GLU A 141 -6.03 17.35 0.53
N GLY A 142 -5.41 16.35 -0.11
CA GLY A 142 -4.16 16.45 -0.88
C GLY A 142 -3.39 15.13 -0.82
N CYS A 143 -2.56 14.80 -1.82
CA CYS A 143 -1.66 13.63 -1.68
C CYS A 143 -0.50 13.96 -0.73
N PHE A 144 0.12 12.95 -0.10
CA PHE A 144 1.19 13.17 0.87
C PHE A 144 2.34 14.04 0.32
N LEU A 145 2.66 13.93 -0.98
CA LEU A 145 3.64 14.80 -1.66
C LEU A 145 3.19 16.26 -1.81
N CYS A 146 1.87 16.52 -1.94
CA CYS A 146 1.36 17.90 -1.94
C CYS A 146 1.42 18.52 -0.53
N ASN A 147 1.25 17.71 0.50
CA ASN A 147 1.14 18.18 1.88
C ASN A 147 2.52 18.41 2.54
N GLN A 148 3.60 17.96 1.91
CA GLN A 148 4.98 18.22 2.32
C GLN A 148 5.58 19.51 1.72
N ALA A 149 4.84 20.21 0.84
CA ALA A 149 5.30 21.38 0.11
C ALA A 149 5.00 22.72 0.82
#